data_AF-A0AAW4JUT1-F1
#
_entry.id   AF-A0AAW4JUT1-F1
#
_cell.length_a   1.000
_cell.length_b   1.000
_cell.length_c   1.000
_cell.angle_alpha   90.00
_cell.angle_beta   90.00
_cell.angle_gamma   90.00
#
_symmetry.space_group_name_H-M   'P 1'
#
loop_
_entity.id
_entity.type
_entity.pdbx_description
1 polymer ?
#
loop_
_entity_poly.entity_id
_entity_poly.type
_entity_poly.pdbx_seq_one_letter_code
_entity_poly.pdbx_strand_id
1 'polypeptide(L)'
;MIRIRITRTGEFYSSLETEGHSSVSLGKKGENLLCSAVSVLVQTLYLYLLQSGKTKPAEVRDGYLRFEVLEQDVLIQNSFDLVLSGLKNLKNQYPTEIELIGVPENGT
;
A
#
# COMPACT_ATOMS: atom_id res chain seq x y z
N MET A 1 -6.34 -13.03 2.99
CA MET A 1 -6.04 -12.29 1.75
C MET A 1 -6.01 -10.80 2.03
N ILE A 2 -4.86 -10.18 1.78
CA ILE A 2 -4.62 -8.74 1.81
C ILE A 2 -4.75 -8.23 0.38
N ARG A 3 -5.60 -7.23 0.14
CA ARG A 3 -5.68 -6.57 -1.16
C ARG A 3 -5.09 -5.18 -1.09
N ILE A 4 -4.28 -4.86 -2.08
CA ILE A 4 -3.63 -3.56 -2.20
C ILE A 4 -3.92 -3.03 -3.59
N ARG A 5 -4.69 -1.96 -3.66
CA ARG A 5 -5.03 -1.28 -4.90
C ARG A 5 -4.22 0.00 -5.03
N ILE A 6 -3.49 0.11 -6.12
CA ILE A 6 -2.74 1.31 -6.49
C ILE A 6 -3.40 1.89 -7.73
N THR A 7 -3.82 3.13 -7.65
CA THR A 7 -4.48 3.83 -8.76
C THR A 7 -3.48 4.81 -9.38
N ARG A 8 -3.53 4.93 -10.71
CA ARG A 8 -2.80 5.94 -11.47
C ARG A 8 -3.76 6.81 -12.28
N THR A 9 -3.39 8.07 -12.47
CA THR A 9 -4.00 8.98 -13.43
C THR A 9 -2.98 9.25 -14.53
N GLY A 10 -3.16 8.60 -15.67
CA GLY A 10 -2.07 8.48 -16.66
C GLY A 10 -0.94 7.62 -16.10
N GLU A 11 0.29 8.11 -16.15
CA GLU A 11 1.47 7.42 -15.61
C GLU A 11 1.70 7.69 -14.12
N PHE A 12 0.97 8.63 -13.52
CA PHE A 12 1.23 9.12 -12.17
C PHE A 12 0.37 8.41 -11.13
N TYR A 13 0.98 7.98 -10.01
CA TYR A 13 0.22 7.51 -8.85
C TYR A 13 -0.74 8.56 -8.31
N SER A 14 -1.98 8.15 -8.03
CA SER A 14 -3.05 9.02 -7.55
C SER A 14 -3.66 8.59 -6.20
N SER A 15 -3.68 7.29 -5.90
CA SER A 15 -4.12 6.79 -4.59
C SER A 15 -3.59 5.40 -4.27
N LEU A 16 -3.61 5.06 -2.98
CA LEU A 16 -3.39 3.72 -2.49
C LEU A 16 -4.51 3.33 -1.52
N GLU A 17 -5.02 2.12 -1.68
CA GLU A 17 -6.00 1.51 -0.79
C GLU A 17 -5.51 0.12 -0.37
N THR A 18 -5.69 -0.20 0.91
CA THR A 18 -5.46 -1.54 1.46
C THR A 18 -6.64 -2.04 2.25
N GLU A 19 -6.92 -3.33 2.11
CA GLU A 19 -7.92 -4.05 2.89
C GLU A 19 -7.44 -5.45 3.31
N GLY A 20 -8.03 -6.01 4.37
CA GLY A 20 -7.82 -7.41 4.76
C GLY A 20 -6.56 -7.69 5.59
N HIS A 21 -5.81 -6.66 5.97
CA HIS A 21 -4.61 -6.79 6.82
C HIS A 21 -4.90 -6.92 8.33
N SER A 22 -6.17 -7.13 8.73
CA SER A 22 -6.60 -7.42 10.11
C SER A 22 -7.34 -8.76 10.24
N SER A 23 -7.32 -9.62 9.21
CA SER A 23 -8.12 -10.86 9.22
C SER A 23 -7.72 -11.79 10.37
N VAL A 24 -8.68 -12.12 11.23
CA VAL A 24 -8.56 -13.08 12.33
C VAL A 24 -8.18 -14.49 11.84
N SER A 25 -8.51 -14.81 10.58
CA SER A 25 -8.19 -16.10 9.96
C SER A 25 -6.69 -16.32 9.72
N LEU A 26 -5.88 -15.25 9.79
CA LEU A 26 -4.44 -15.32 9.60
C LEU A 26 -3.66 -15.14 10.93
N GLY A 27 -4.35 -15.14 12.07
CA GLY A 27 -3.80 -14.85 13.41
C GLY A 27 -4.43 -13.60 14.03
N LYS A 28 -4.20 -13.35 15.32
CA LYS A 28 -4.68 -12.08 15.93
C LYS A 28 -3.93 -10.89 15.32
N LYS A 29 -4.52 -9.70 15.43
CA LYS A 29 -3.90 -8.43 15.02
C LYS A 29 -2.51 -8.30 15.68
N GLY A 30 -1.46 -8.23 14.87
CA GLY A 30 -0.05 -8.18 15.33
C GLY A 30 0.64 -9.54 15.50
N GLU A 31 -0.08 -10.67 15.43
CA GLU A 31 0.52 -12.02 15.42
C GLU A 31 0.86 -12.50 14.01
N ASN A 32 0.26 -11.88 12.98
CA ASN A 32 0.61 -12.15 11.58
C ASN A 32 1.74 -11.23 11.10
N LEU A 33 2.92 -11.81 10.91
CA LEU A 33 4.12 -11.12 10.41
C LEU A 33 3.90 -10.48 9.03
N LEU A 34 3.12 -11.11 8.16
CA LEU A 34 2.83 -10.58 6.82
C LEU A 34 1.94 -9.33 6.89
N CYS A 35 0.85 -9.39 7.67
CA CYS A 35 -0.01 -8.23 7.89
C CYS A 35 0.77 -7.05 8.50
N SER A 36 1.67 -7.35 9.43
CA SER A 36 2.53 -6.35 10.07
C SER A 36 3.49 -5.71 9.06
N ALA A 37 4.12 -6.50 8.21
CA ALA A 37 5.01 -6.01 7.15
C ALA A 37 4.27 -5.10 6.14
N VAL A 38 3.10 -5.53 5.66
CA VAL A 38 2.28 -4.70 4.77
C VAL A 38 1.84 -3.40 5.45
N SER A 39 1.38 -3.50 6.70
CA SER A 39 0.93 -2.33 7.47
C SER A 39 2.06 -1.31 7.62
N VAL A 40 3.27 -1.74 7.96
CA VAL A 40 4.43 -0.85 8.09
C VAL A 40 4.75 -0.17 6.76
N LEU A 41 4.80 -0.90 5.65
CA LEU A 41 5.11 -0.32 4.33
C LEU A 41 4.10 0.77 3.94
N VAL A 42 2.81 0.45 4.06
CA VAL A 42 1.73 1.35 3.61
C VAL A 42 1.54 2.53 4.55
N GLN A 43 1.58 2.32 5.86
CA GLN A 43 1.46 3.40 6.83
C GLN A 43 2.67 4.34 6.77
N THR A 44 3.88 3.80 6.54
CA THR A 44 5.07 4.64 6.37
C THR A 44 4.95 5.52 5.13
N LEU A 45 4.49 4.97 4.00
CA LEU A 45 4.21 5.76 2.79
C LEU A 45 3.23 6.90 3.08
N TYR A 46 2.09 6.56 3.69
CA TYR A 46 1.06 7.54 4.02
C TYR A 46 1.61 8.65 4.94
N LEU A 47 2.25 8.29 6.05
CA LEU A 47 2.78 9.24 7.02
C LEU A 47 3.84 10.14 6.41
N TYR A 48 4.75 9.59 5.60
CA TYR A 48 5.78 10.37 4.92
C TYR A 48 5.18 11.40 3.96
N LEU A 49 4.23 10.99 3.12
CA LEU A 49 3.60 11.88 2.17
C LEU A 49 2.66 12.89 2.86
N LEU A 50 1.99 12.53 3.96
CA LEU A 50 1.20 13.44 4.77
C LEU A 50 2.08 14.54 5.39
N GLN A 51 3.20 14.17 6.03
CA GLN A 51 4.14 15.11 6.63
C GLN A 51 4.76 16.05 5.59
N SER A 52 4.91 15.57 4.35
CA SER A 52 5.40 16.35 3.22
C SER A 52 4.32 17.25 2.57
N GLY A 53 3.08 17.25 3.09
CA GLY A 53 1.98 18.03 2.53
C GLY A 53 1.47 17.51 1.18
N LYS A 54 1.73 16.24 0.85
CA LYS A 54 1.46 15.63 -0.47
C LYS A 54 0.20 14.77 -0.52
N THR A 55 -0.50 14.58 0.61
CA THR A 55 -1.73 13.76 0.68
C THR A 55 -2.81 14.43 1.51
N LYS A 56 -4.06 14.02 1.26
CA LYS A 56 -5.17 14.27 2.18
C LYS A 56 -5.07 13.34 3.40
N PRO A 57 -5.73 13.66 4.52
CA PRO A 57 -5.92 12.70 5.60
C PRO A 57 -6.49 11.36 5.08
N ALA A 58 -5.95 10.25 5.58
CA ALA A 58 -6.39 8.93 5.17
C ALA A 58 -7.77 8.59 5.77
N GLU A 59 -8.55 7.82 5.03
CA GLU A 59 -9.66 7.07 5.58
C GLU A 59 -9.12 5.80 6.23
N VAL A 60 -9.35 5.65 7.54
CA VAL A 60 -8.87 4.52 8.33
C VAL A 60 -10.05 3.83 9.00
N ARG A 61 -10.18 2.53 8.79
CA ARG A 61 -11.15 1.65 9.46
C ARG A 61 -10.46 0.33 9.81
N ASP A 62 -11.13 -0.55 10.54
CA ASP A 62 -10.49 -1.81 10.94
C ASP A 62 -10.09 -2.66 9.71
N GLY A 63 -8.78 -2.87 9.56
CA GLY A 63 -8.21 -3.57 8.41
C GLY A 63 -8.27 -2.80 7.09
N TYR A 64 -8.53 -1.50 7.12
CA TYR A 64 -8.66 -0.66 5.92
C TYR A 64 -7.89 0.66 6.06
N LEU A 65 -7.15 1.02 5.01
CA LEU A 65 -6.51 2.32 4.88
C LEU A 65 -6.57 2.77 3.43
N ARG A 66 -7.07 3.98 3.19
CA ARG A 66 -7.06 4.65 1.87
C ARG A 66 -6.58 6.08 1.98
N PHE A 67 -5.71 6.51 1.07
CA PHE A 67 -5.36 7.91 0.91
C PHE A 67 -5.21 8.30 -0.56
N GLU A 68 -5.41 9.59 -0.82
CA GLU A 68 -5.22 10.23 -2.13
C GLU A 68 -4.08 11.23 -2.04
N VAL A 69 -3.28 11.31 -3.10
CA VAL A 69 -2.24 12.33 -3.23
C VAL A 69 -2.82 13.61 -3.84
N LEU A 70 -2.19 14.75 -3.56
CA LEU A 70 -2.73 16.07 -3.92
C LEU A 70 -2.28 16.55 -5.31
N GLU A 71 -1.12 16.09 -5.78
CA GLU A 71 -0.49 16.60 -6.99
C GLU A 71 0.41 15.56 -7.64
N GLN A 72 0.90 15.85 -8.84
CA GLN A 72 1.93 15.05 -9.50
C GLN A 72 3.29 15.57 -9.05
N ASP A 73 4.02 14.74 -8.29
CA ASP A 73 5.32 15.10 -7.73
C ASP A 73 6.29 13.91 -7.80
N VAL A 74 7.56 14.18 -8.09
CA VAL A 74 8.62 13.17 -8.18
C VAL A 74 8.84 12.43 -6.85
N LEU A 75 8.69 13.11 -5.71
CA LEU A 75 8.75 12.53 -4.38
C LEU A 75 7.61 11.53 -4.19
N ILE A 76 6.40 11.84 -4.67
CA ILE A 76 5.28 10.89 -4.65
C ILE A 76 5.63 9.66 -5.48
N GLN A 77 6.09 9.84 -6.73
CA GLN A 77 6.40 8.71 -7.60
C GLN A 77 7.47 7.79 -7.01
N ASN A 78 8.60 8.36 -6.60
CA ASN A 78 9.71 7.60 -6.00
C ASN A 78 9.29 6.87 -4.72
N SER A 79 8.45 7.50 -3.89
CA SER A 79 7.98 6.89 -2.63
C SER A 79 7.05 5.71 -2.90
N PHE A 80 6.15 5.85 -3.89
CA PHE A 80 5.30 4.76 -4.32
C PHE A 80 6.11 3.61 -4.93
N ASP A 81 7.11 3.89 -5.78
CA ASP A 81 7.95 2.86 -6.39
C ASP A 81 8.78 2.08 -5.37
N LEU A 82 9.31 2.77 -4.36
CA LEU A 82 10.00 2.14 -3.22
C LEU A 82 9.07 1.16 -2.49
N VAL A 83 7.87 1.62 -2.13
CA VAL A 83 6.89 0.82 -1.38
C VAL A 83 6.35 -0.32 -2.24
N LEU A 84 6.08 -0.06 -3.51
CA LEU A 84 5.65 -1.06 -4.48
C LEU A 84 6.69 -2.17 -4.66
N SER A 85 7.98 -1.83 -4.64
CA SER A 85 9.06 -2.84 -4.69
C SER A 85 9.01 -3.77 -3.49
N GLY A 86 8.79 -3.23 -2.29
CA GLY A 86 8.58 -4.02 -1.07
C GLY A 86 7.32 -4.90 -1.15
N LEU A 87 6.20 -4.34 -1.63
CA LEU A 87 4.94 -5.09 -1.78
C LEU A 87 5.03 -6.21 -2.83
N LYS A 88 5.70 -5.98 -3.96
CA LYS A 88 5.98 -7.02 -4.96
C LYS A 88 6.86 -8.13 -4.38
N ASN A 89 7.88 -7.76 -3.60
CA ASN A 89 8.72 -8.74 -2.92
C ASN A 89 7.90 -9.60 -1.94
N LEU A 90 6.99 -9.02 -1.15
CA LEU A 90 6.08 -9.77 -0.28
C LEU A 90 5.10 -10.64 -1.07
N LYS A 91 4.52 -10.13 -2.18
CA LYS A 91 3.65 -10.91 -3.06
C LYS A 91 4.34 -12.14 -3.63
N ASN A 92 5.61 -12.03 -4.01
CA ASN A 92 6.38 -13.15 -4.55
C ASN A 92 6.65 -14.22 -3.50
N GLN A 93 6.86 -13.83 -2.24
CA GLN A 93 7.06 -14.76 -1.12
C GLN A 93 5.74 -15.39 -0.62
N TYR A 94 4.62 -14.64 -0.71
CA TYR A 94 3.30 -15.05 -0.21
C TYR A 94 2.22 -14.88 -1.29
N PRO A 95 2.29 -15.63 -2.41
CA PRO A 95 1.47 -15.38 -3.59
C PRO A 95 -0.03 -15.62 -3.38
N THR A 96 -0.43 -16.45 -2.41
CA THR A 96 -1.84 -16.71 -2.09
C THR A 96 -2.42 -15.73 -1.07
N GLU A 97 -1.58 -14.91 -0.44
CA GLU A 97 -1.98 -14.05 0.67
C GLU A 97 -2.10 -12.57 0.30
N ILE A 98 -1.44 -12.16 -0.79
CA ILE A 98 -1.46 -10.77 -1.29
C ILE A 98 -2.04 -10.74 -2.70
N GLU A 99 -2.88 -9.74 -2.94
CA GLU A 99 -3.38 -9.34 -4.25
C GLU A 99 -2.96 -7.89 -4.52
N LEU A 100 -2.22 -7.66 -5.61
CA LEU A 100 -1.84 -6.32 -6.08
C LEU A 100 -2.70 -5.94 -7.28
N ILE A 101 -3.47 -4.86 -7.15
CA ILE A 101 -4.44 -4.40 -8.15
C ILE A 101 -3.98 -3.06 -8.73
N GLY A 102 -4.07 -2.89 -10.05
CA GLY A 102 -3.65 -1.66 -10.73
C GLY A 102 -2.13 -1.51 -10.86
N VAL A 103 -1.40 -2.61 -10.66
CA VAL A 103 0.05 -2.70 -10.84
C VAL A 103 0.33 -3.52 -12.10
N PRO A 104 1.17 -3.05 -13.04
CA PRO A 104 1.59 -3.89 -14.16
C PRO A 104 2.31 -5.14 -13.64
N GLU A 105 1.92 -6.31 -14.17
CA GLU A 105 2.40 -7.63 -13.71
C GLU A 105 3.91 -7.80 -13.87
N ASN A 106 4.57 -6.97 -14.69
CA ASN A 106 6.01 -7.00 -14.92
C ASN A 106 6.59 -5.57 -14.90
N GLY A 107 7.81 -5.45 -14.36
CA GLY A 107 8.75 -4.37 -14.63
C GLY A 107 10.14 -4.98 -14.42
N THR A 108 11.11 -4.88 -15.31
CA THR A 108 11.33 -3.99 -16.46
C THR A 108 10.82 -4.51 -17.80
#